data_AF-A0AAJ1FYJ1-F1
#
_entry.id   AF-A0AAJ1FYJ1-F1
#
_cell.length_a   1.000
_cell.length_b   1.000
_cell.length_c   1.000
_cell.angle_alpha   90.00
_cell.angle_beta   90.00
_cell.angle_gamma   90.00
#
_symmetry.space_group_name_H-M   'P 1'
#
loop_
_entity.id
_entity.type
_entity.pdbx_description
1 polymer ?
#
loop_
_entity_poly.entity_id
_entity_poly.type
_entity_poly.pdbx_seq_one_letter_code
_entity_poly.pdbx_strand_id
1 'polypeptide(L)'
;MNKEEFTKAEEAMLKEIEEYNQEKEKIRVMLGKLGGKNFSKVDGIINIVFLAIILTLFILEMTTHFLPPFISLEISVLLVSVKIVFMMHHQYKTSHFQFWILNTIEFKINAIHSELRELEKKVIEQENNSNNMNSKAQ
;
A
#
# COMPACT_ATOMS: atom_id res chain seq x y z
N MET A 1 -40.42 -18.51 18.10
CA MET A 1 -38.98 -18.35 17.78
C MET A 1 -38.22 -18.65 19.06
N ASN A 2 -37.46 -19.74 19.09
CA ASN A 2 -36.92 -20.32 20.32
C ASN A 2 -35.64 -19.57 20.74
N LYS A 3 -35.43 -19.37 22.05
CA LYS A 3 -34.30 -18.61 22.60
C LYS A 3 -32.94 -19.20 22.17
N GLU A 4 -32.91 -20.51 21.95
CA GLU A 4 -31.75 -21.27 21.46
C GLU A 4 -31.35 -20.96 20.00
N GLU A 5 -32.30 -20.60 19.12
CA GLU A 5 -31.98 -20.21 17.75
C GLU A 5 -31.31 -18.83 17.71
N PHE A 6 -31.74 -17.93 18.60
CA PHE A 6 -31.17 -16.59 18.71
C PHE A 6 -29.72 -16.64 19.21
N THR A 7 -29.44 -17.49 20.19
CA THR A 7 -28.08 -17.70 20.73
C THR A 7 -27.14 -18.33 19.70
N LYS A 8 -27.62 -19.29 18.90
CA LYS A 8 -26.83 -19.87 17.80
C LYS A 8 -26.52 -18.85 16.69
N ALA A 9 -27.47 -17.97 16.36
CA ALA A 9 -27.24 -16.91 15.39
C ALA A 9 -26.23 -15.88 15.90
N GLU A 10 -26.31 -15.52 17.19
CA GLU A 10 -25.36 -14.61 17.85
C GLU A 10 -23.94 -15.21 17.89
N GLU A 11 -23.80 -16.49 18.26
CA GLU A 11 -22.52 -17.20 18.23
C GLU A 11 -21.95 -17.32 16.82
N ALA A 12 -22.79 -17.56 15.80
CA ALA A 12 -22.37 -17.61 14.41
C ALA A 12 -21.85 -16.24 13.92
N MET A 13 -22.55 -15.15 14.25
CA MET A 13 -22.12 -13.78 13.91
C MET A 13 -20.81 -13.40 14.61
N LEU A 14 -20.66 -13.73 15.90
CA LEU A 14 -19.42 -13.47 16.64
C LEU A 14 -18.24 -14.20 16.02
N LYS A 15 -18.45 -15.44 15.58
CA LYS A 15 -17.42 -16.24 14.90
C LYS A 15 -17.02 -15.63 13.55
N GLU A 16 -17.98 -15.15 12.78
CA GLU A 16 -17.74 -14.47 11.50
C GLU A 16 -16.95 -13.16 11.68
N ILE A 17 -17.26 -12.39 12.73
CA ILE A 17 -16.54 -11.17 13.10
C ILE A 17 -15.09 -11.48 13.52
N GLU A 18 -14.88 -12.56 14.28
CA GLU A 18 -13.55 -13.03 14.69
C GLU A 18 -12.70 -13.40 13.46
N GLU A 19 -13.27 -14.18 12.53
CA GLU A 19 -12.61 -14.59 11.29
C GLU A 19 -12.24 -13.38 10.41
N TYR A 20 -13.16 -12.41 10.28
CA TYR A 20 -12.89 -11.16 9.56
C TYR A 20 -11.76 -10.34 10.20
N ASN A 21 -11.73 -10.24 11.53
CA ASN A 21 -10.67 -9.53 12.24
C ASN A 21 -9.30 -10.21 12.06
N GLN A 22 -9.26 -11.55 12.01
CA GLN A 22 -8.04 -12.29 11.74
C GLN A 22 -7.53 -12.09 10.32
N GLU A 23 -8.40 -12.09 9.31
CA GLU A 23 -8.02 -11.77 7.93
C GLU A 23 -7.50 -10.33 7.80
N LYS A 24 -8.20 -9.39 8.42
CA LYS A 24 -7.79 -7.98 8.46
C LYS A 24 -6.39 -7.82 9.05
N GLU A 25 -6.08 -8.51 10.12
CA GLU A 25 -4.76 -8.41 10.76
C GLU A 25 -3.66 -9.10 9.93
N LYS A 26 -3.96 -10.22 9.24
CA LYS A 26 -3.02 -10.83 8.27
C LYS A 26 -2.70 -9.87 7.13
N ILE A 27 -3.71 -9.18 6.60
CA ILE A 27 -3.56 -8.15 5.56
C ILE A 27 -2.72 -6.99 6.11
N ARG A 28 -2.98 -6.54 7.34
CA ARG A 28 -2.21 -5.47 7.99
C ARG A 28 -0.74 -5.85 8.21
N VAL A 29 -0.45 -7.08 8.63
CA VAL A 29 0.91 -7.57 8.84
C VAL A 29 1.65 -7.72 7.50
N MET A 30 0.98 -8.21 6.46
CA MET A 30 1.54 -8.22 5.10
C MET A 30 1.83 -6.80 4.61
N LEU A 31 0.86 -5.88 4.71
CA LEU A 31 1.03 -4.46 4.38
C LEU A 31 2.16 -3.81 5.19
N GLY A 32 2.31 -4.15 6.46
CA GLY A 32 3.38 -3.64 7.33
C GLY A 32 4.77 -4.16 6.96
N LYS A 33 4.87 -5.43 6.54
CA LYS A 33 6.12 -6.03 6.04
C LYS A 33 6.55 -5.46 4.70
N LEU A 34 5.61 -5.12 3.82
CA LEU A 34 5.91 -4.46 2.55
C LEU A 34 6.05 -2.93 2.67
N GLY A 35 5.38 -2.30 3.63
CA GLY A 35 5.38 -0.85 3.87
C GLY A 35 6.59 -0.28 4.62
N GLY A 36 7.51 -1.13 5.08
CA GLY A 36 8.91 -0.73 5.31
C GLY A 36 9.11 0.47 6.23
N LYS A 37 8.45 0.54 7.40
CA LYS A 37 8.73 1.56 8.43
C LYS A 37 10.21 1.64 8.82
N ASN A 38 10.95 0.54 8.66
CA ASN A 38 12.38 0.47 8.89
C ASN A 38 13.23 0.84 7.65
N PHE A 39 12.72 0.62 6.43
CA PHE A 39 13.41 1.00 5.19
C PHE A 39 13.57 2.52 5.10
N SER A 40 12.50 3.28 5.32
CA SER A 40 12.52 4.75 5.24
C SER A 40 13.55 5.41 6.17
N LYS A 41 13.75 4.87 7.38
CA LYS A 41 14.75 5.41 8.33
C LYS A 41 16.18 5.02 7.96
N VAL A 42 16.39 3.77 7.53
CA VAL A 42 17.72 3.28 7.09
C VAL A 42 18.15 3.99 5.82
N ASP A 43 17.24 4.20 4.87
CA ASP A 43 17.51 4.93 3.63
C ASP A 43 17.90 6.38 3.91
N GLY A 44 17.22 7.04 4.85
CA GLY A 44 17.57 8.39 5.30
C GLY A 44 18.98 8.47 5.89
N ILE A 45 19.35 7.50 6.73
CA ILE A 45 20.69 7.41 7.33
C ILE A 45 21.75 7.16 6.25
N ILE A 46 21.52 6.23 5.32
CA ILE A 46 22.41 5.95 4.20
C ILE A 46 22.58 7.21 3.34
N ASN A 47 21.52 8.00 3.17
CA ASN A 47 21.59 9.24 2.39
C ASN A 47 22.51 10.28 3.05
N ILE A 48 22.34 10.48 4.37
CA ILE A 48 23.15 11.39 5.17
C ILE A 48 24.62 10.96 5.21
N VAL A 49 24.89 9.67 5.43
CA VAL A 49 26.27 9.13 5.45
C VAL A 49 26.97 9.36 4.11
N PHE A 50 26.28 9.10 3.01
CA PHE A 50 26.89 9.29 1.68
C PHE A 50 27.13 10.77 1.37
N LEU A 51 26.21 11.66 1.78
CA LEU A 51 26.40 13.10 1.64
C LEU A 51 27.62 13.57 2.45
N ALA A 52 27.76 13.06 3.68
CA ALA A 52 28.93 13.34 4.51
C ALA A 52 30.23 12.87 3.85
N ILE A 53 30.25 11.67 3.26
CA ILE A 53 31.41 11.15 2.52
C ILE A 53 31.78 12.04 1.34
N ILE A 54 30.80 12.45 0.52
CA ILE A 54 31.03 13.36 -0.63
C ILE A 54 31.61 14.69 -0.14
N LEU A 55 31.01 15.29 0.89
CA LEU A 55 31.49 16.55 1.45
C LEU A 55 32.90 16.44 2.04
N THR A 56 33.20 15.35 2.76
CA THR A 56 34.54 15.11 3.30
C THR A 56 35.57 14.94 2.20
N LEU A 57 35.27 14.19 1.14
CA LEU A 57 36.15 14.05 -0.02
C LEU A 57 36.42 15.41 -0.68
N PHE A 58 35.38 16.24 -0.83
CA PHE A 58 35.50 17.57 -1.42
C PHE A 58 36.37 18.52 -0.57
N ILE A 59 36.17 18.53 0.75
CA ILE A 59 36.97 19.34 1.68
C ILE A 59 38.42 18.86 1.72
N LEU A 60 38.65 17.54 1.71
CA LEU A 60 39.98 16.94 1.75
C LEU A 60 40.74 17.25 0.46
N GLU A 61 40.09 17.17 -0.70
CA GLU A 61 40.67 17.58 -1.98
C GLU A 61 41.05 19.06 -1.96
N MET A 62 40.14 19.94 -1.53
CA MET A 62 40.35 21.38 -1.47
C MET A 62 41.49 21.78 -0.52
N THR A 63 41.67 21.03 0.58
CA THR A 63 42.70 21.35 1.59
C THR A 63 44.05 20.74 1.23
N THR A 64 44.07 19.54 0.66
CA THR A 64 45.30 18.74 0.50
C THR A 64 45.88 18.84 -0.91
N HIS A 65 45.12 19.31 -1.91
CA HIS A 65 45.52 19.37 -3.32
C HIS A 65 46.18 18.07 -3.83
N PHE A 66 45.80 16.94 -3.27
CA PHE A 66 46.50 15.67 -3.45
C PHE A 66 46.32 15.09 -4.87
N LEU A 67 45.25 15.50 -5.56
CA LEU A 67 44.93 15.10 -6.93
C LEU A 67 44.70 16.35 -7.80
N PRO A 68 45.01 16.27 -9.11
CA PRO A 68 44.59 17.28 -10.07
C PRO A 68 43.06 17.46 -10.00
N PRO A 69 42.54 18.70 -9.96
CA PRO A 69 41.11 18.97 -9.78
C PRO A 69 40.22 18.26 -10.80
N PHE A 70 40.74 18.02 -12.00
CA PHE A 70 40.04 17.32 -13.07
C PHE A 70 39.75 15.85 -12.74
N ILE A 71 40.75 15.12 -12.21
CA ILE A 71 40.62 13.70 -11.86
C ILE A 71 39.64 13.53 -10.69
N SER A 72 39.69 14.42 -9.71
CA SER A 72 38.79 14.33 -8.56
C SER A 72 37.34 14.67 -8.93
N LEU A 73 37.13 15.61 -9.84
CA LEU A 73 35.81 15.91 -10.38
C LEU A 73 35.22 14.69 -11.10
N GLU A 74 36.01 13.98 -11.90
CA GLU A 74 35.58 12.74 -12.55
C GLU A 74 35.18 11.66 -11.52
N ILE A 75 35.99 11.45 -10.47
CA ILE A 75 35.69 10.49 -9.40
C ILE A 75 34.42 10.88 -8.64
N SER A 76 34.21 12.18 -8.40
CA SER A 76 33.02 12.70 -7.72
C SER A 76 31.75 12.46 -8.52
N VAL A 77 31.79 12.75 -9.84
CA VAL A 77 30.67 12.48 -10.75
C VAL A 77 30.41 10.98 -10.85
N LEU A 78 31.46 10.14 -10.89
CA LEU A 78 31.32 8.69 -10.89
C LEU A 78 30.62 8.18 -9.61
N LEU A 79 31.02 8.66 -8.43
CA LEU A 79 30.39 8.29 -7.16
C LEU A 79 28.92 8.70 -7.08
N VAL A 80 28.58 9.90 -7.57
CA VAL A 80 27.19 10.37 -7.62
C VAL A 80 26.36 9.51 -8.59
N SER A 81 26.90 9.17 -9.76
CA SER A 81 26.17 8.34 -10.73
C SER A 81 25.91 6.92 -10.22
N VAL A 82 26.90 6.28 -9.60
CA VAL A 82 26.72 4.97 -8.94
C VAL A 82 25.65 5.05 -7.86
N LYS A 83 25.62 6.13 -7.07
CA LYS A 83 24.57 6.34 -6.07
C LYS A 83 23.18 6.47 -6.68
N ILE A 84 23.03 7.20 -7.80
CA ILE A 84 21.75 7.33 -8.50
C ILE A 84 21.25 5.94 -8.95
N VAL A 85 22.12 5.12 -9.53
CA VAL A 85 21.79 3.74 -9.92
C VAL A 85 21.36 2.90 -8.70
N PHE A 86 22.07 3.03 -7.59
CA PHE A 86 21.74 2.32 -6.34
C PHE A 86 20.38 2.75 -5.78
N MET A 87 20.09 4.05 -5.79
CA MET A 87 18.80 4.61 -5.39
C MET A 87 17.67 4.11 -6.30
N MET A 88 17.89 4.09 -7.61
CA MET A 88 16.91 3.62 -8.59
C MET A 88 16.60 2.13 -8.40
N HIS A 89 17.63 1.31 -8.15
CA HIS A 89 17.44 -0.12 -7.84
C HIS A 89 16.63 -0.33 -6.56
N HIS A 90 16.84 0.51 -5.55
CA HIS A 90 16.10 0.46 -4.29
C HIS A 90 14.63 0.87 -4.47
N GLN A 91 14.35 1.93 -5.23
CA GLN A 91 13.01 2.45 -5.47
C GLN A 91 12.07 1.48 -6.22
N TYR A 92 12.63 0.59 -7.04
CA TYR A 92 11.86 -0.37 -7.86
C TYR A 92 10.97 -1.31 -7.01
N LYS A 93 11.43 -1.68 -5.82
CA LYS A 93 10.67 -2.58 -4.91
C LYS A 93 9.45 -1.89 -4.31
N THR A 94 9.58 -0.61 -3.95
CA THR A 94 8.48 0.18 -3.36
C THR A 94 7.39 0.46 -4.39
N SER A 95 7.77 0.72 -5.64
CA SER A 95 6.80 0.95 -6.73
C SER A 95 5.94 -0.29 -7.01
N HIS A 96 6.55 -1.48 -6.98
CA HIS A 96 5.79 -2.72 -7.14
C HIS A 96 4.79 -2.93 -6.00
N PHE A 97 5.15 -2.61 -4.76
CA PHE A 97 4.22 -2.68 -3.64
C PHE A 97 3.04 -1.71 -3.77
N GLN A 98 3.31 -0.45 -4.16
CA GLN A 98 2.25 0.53 -4.41
C GLN A 98 1.30 0.05 -5.51
N PHE A 99 1.84 -0.57 -6.57
CA PHE A 99 1.05 -1.18 -7.64
C PHE A 99 0.16 -2.34 -7.12
N TRP A 100 0.70 -3.24 -6.30
CA TRP A 100 -0.08 -4.34 -5.71
C TRP A 100 -1.22 -3.85 -4.81
N ILE A 101 -1.00 -2.79 -4.02
CA ILE A 101 -2.06 -2.16 -3.24
C ILE A 101 -3.15 -1.61 -4.15
N LEU A 102 -2.76 -0.84 -5.17
CA LEU A 102 -3.73 -0.20 -6.06
C LEU A 102 -4.60 -1.24 -6.76
N ASN A 103 -4.01 -2.32 -7.27
CA ASN A 103 -4.73 -3.42 -7.90
C ASN A 103 -5.71 -4.11 -6.94
N THR A 104 -5.32 -4.27 -5.67
CA THR A 104 -6.21 -4.85 -4.65
C THR A 104 -7.39 -3.93 -4.33
N ILE A 105 -7.14 -2.62 -4.23
CA ILE A 105 -8.19 -1.62 -4.01
C ILE A 105 -9.14 -1.57 -5.22
N GLU A 106 -8.59 -1.57 -6.43
CA GLU A 106 -9.35 -1.61 -7.68
C GLU A 106 -10.28 -2.83 -7.73
N PHE A 107 -9.75 -4.02 -7.42
CA PHE A 107 -10.56 -5.25 -7.36
C PHE A 107 -11.69 -5.15 -6.33
N LYS A 108 -11.40 -4.64 -5.13
CA LYS A 108 -12.40 -4.51 -4.06
C LYS A 108 -13.48 -3.47 -4.39
N ILE A 109 -13.10 -2.36 -5.00
CA ILE A 109 -14.04 -1.33 -5.49
C ILE A 109 -14.95 -1.93 -6.57
N ASN A 110 -14.40 -2.72 -7.50
CA ASN A 110 -15.19 -3.37 -8.56
C ASN A 110 -16.18 -4.40 -8.00
N ALA A 111 -15.78 -5.15 -6.97
CA ALA A 111 -16.68 -6.08 -6.27
C ALA A 111 -17.83 -5.34 -5.59
N ILE A 112 -17.53 -4.26 -4.85
CA ILE A 112 -18.54 -3.42 -4.20
C ILE A 112 -19.49 -2.82 -5.24
N HIS A 113 -18.98 -2.28 -6.34
CA HIS A 113 -19.82 -1.75 -7.43
C HIS A 113 -20.77 -2.80 -8.01
N SER A 114 -20.32 -4.06 -8.11
CA SER A 114 -21.14 -5.15 -8.64
C SER A 114 -22.28 -5.51 -7.68
N GLU A 115 -21.98 -5.62 -6.38
CA GLU A 115 -22.96 -5.88 -5.33
C GLU A 115 -23.99 -4.73 -5.23
N LEU A 116 -23.53 -3.48 -5.31
CA LEU A 116 -24.39 -2.29 -5.25
C LEU A 116 -25.38 -2.25 -6.42
N ARG A 117 -24.93 -2.62 -7.62
CA ARG A 117 -25.80 -2.74 -8.81
C ARG A 117 -26.84 -3.86 -8.69
N GLU A 118 -26.50 -4.97 -8.02
CA GLU A 118 -27.48 -6.03 -7.74
C GLU A 118 -28.52 -5.57 -6.70
N LEU A 119 -28.07 -4.81 -5.69
CA LEU A 119 -28.96 -4.23 -4.70
C LEU A 119 -29.95 -3.25 -5.35
N GLU A 120 -29.48 -2.36 -6.21
CA GLU A 120 -30.32 -1.43 -6.98
C GLU A 120 -31.38 -2.16 -7.81
N LYS A 121 -31.00 -3.24 -8.50
CA LYS A 121 -31.96 -4.06 -9.27
C LYS A 121 -33.04 -4.66 -8.38
N LYS A 122 -32.67 -5.22 -7.22
CA LYS A 122 -33.62 -5.82 -6.27
C LYS A 122 -34.59 -4.77 -5.72
N VAL A 123 -34.10 -3.56 -5.43
CA VAL A 123 -34.94 -2.44 -4.96
C VAL A 123 -35.95 -2.04 -6.05
N ILE A 124 -35.50 -1.86 -7.29
CA ILE A 124 -36.37 -1.52 -8.43
C ILE A 124 -37.42 -2.62 -8.68
N GLU A 125 -37.03 -3.90 -8.58
CA GLU A 125 -37.94 -5.03 -8.77
C GLU A 125 -38.99 -5.12 -7.66
N GLN A 126 -38.62 -4.82 -6.41
CA GLN A 126 -39.57 -4.71 -5.30
C GLN A 126 -40.55 -3.56 -5.48
N GLU A 127 -40.08 -2.39 -5.90
CA GLU A 127 -40.93 -1.22 -6.18
C GLU A 127 -41.94 -1.53 -7.30
N ASN A 128 -41.48 -2.14 -8.39
CA ASN A 128 -42.34 -2.57 -9.49
C ASN A 128 -43.38 -3.62 -9.08
N ASN A 129 -43.00 -4.62 -8.28
CA ASN A 129 -43.95 -5.62 -7.76
C ASN A 129 -44.98 -5.01 -6.80
N SER A 130 -44.58 -4.06 -5.96
CA SER A 130 -45.50 -3.37 -5.05
C SER A 130 -46.52 -2.50 -5.81
N ASN A 131 -46.08 -1.83 -6.88
CA ASN A 131 -46.96 -1.04 -7.75
C ASN A 131 -47.94 -1.93 -8.54
N ASN A 132 -47.50 -3.11 -8.98
CA ASN A 132 -48.33 -4.06 -9.73
C ASN A 132 -49.40 -4.73 -8.85
N MET A 133 -49.13 -4.95 -7.56
CA MET A 133 -50.13 -5.45 -6.60
C MET A 133 -51.23 -4.40 -6.32
N ASN A 134 -50.86 -3.12 -6.20
CA ASN A 134 -51.84 -2.05 -6.01
C ASN A 134 -52.73 -1.82 -7.25
N SER A 135 -52.21 -2.05 -8.46
CA SER A 135 -52.98 -1.91 -9.71
C SER A 135 -53.99 -3.04 -9.95
N LYS A 136 -53.84 -4.22 -9.32
CA LYS A 136 -54.77 -5.35 -9.45
C LYS A 136 -55.89 -5.37 -8.42
N ALA A 137 -55.80 -4.50 -7.41
CA ALA A 137 -56.80 -4.37 -6.34
C ALA A 137 -57.84 -3.27 -6.62
N GLN A 138 -57.69 -2.52 -7.72
CA GLN A 138 -58.68 -1.59 -8.29
C GLN A 138 -59.37 -2.24 -9.49
#